data_AF-A0A2E8VD48-F1
#
_entry.id   AF-A0A2E8VD48-F1
#
_cell.length_a   1.000
_cell.length_b   1.000
_cell.length_c   1.000
_cell.angle_alpha   90.00
_cell.angle_beta   90.00
_cell.angle_gamma   90.00
#
_symmetry.space_group_name_H-M   'P 1'
#
loop_
_entity.id
_entity.type
_entity.pdbx_description
1 polymer ?
#
loop_
_entity_poly.entity_id
_entity_poly.type
_entity_poly.pdbx_seq_one_letter_code
_entity_poly.pdbx_strand_id
1 'polypeptide(L)'
;MKVENLILSDHRGDTLFFAKNVSSNINATNSLLRKRFSFSNLIIEDFYLMINKEEDPKENSLFIFLKDLKEKLNIQNTKGLDISINNLRAHNGNFKLSDMNSGDENLIQNIEFIFNEIKFKNNNLLADLEQLKFLNDLLNVETFKSKIEYFDKVIQFKQLNLLTSESHILGNGAIGLTEFDSIGLKGLNLNFNLNQVKVSDNEISRILNKSIEFSPLIGNLKFNGNINDIKISNFELESKDLLLNAKG
;
A
#
# COMPACT_ATOMS: atom_id res chain seq x y z
N MET A 1 26.31 4.87 2.14
CA MET A 1 25.84 6.07 1.41
C MET A 1 24.92 6.84 2.32
N LYS A 2 25.07 8.17 2.38
CA LYS A 2 24.12 9.07 3.03
C LYS A 2 23.81 10.19 2.04
N VAL A 3 22.53 10.51 1.87
CA VAL A 3 22.02 11.60 1.04
C VAL A 3 21.13 12.45 1.94
N GLU A 4 21.39 13.75 1.94
CA GLU A 4 20.57 14.73 2.65
C GLU A 4 19.74 15.51 1.63
N ASN A 5 18.49 15.80 1.97
CA ASN A 5 17.51 16.51 1.14
C ASN A 5 17.35 15.90 -0.25
N LEU A 6 17.02 14.61 -0.32
CA LEU A 6 16.67 13.96 -1.57
C LEU A 6 15.32 14.48 -2.07
N ILE A 7 15.29 15.05 -3.27
CA ILE A 7 14.08 15.53 -3.93
C ILE A 7 13.95 14.82 -5.28
N LEU A 8 12.77 14.25 -5.53
CA LEU A 8 12.32 13.85 -6.85
C LEU A 8 11.16 14.76 -7.23
N SER A 9 11.31 15.48 -8.33
CA SER A 9 10.25 16.32 -8.88
C SER A 9 9.43 15.54 -9.91
N ASP A 10 8.16 15.89 -10.04
CA ASP A 10 7.32 15.44 -11.15
C ASP A 10 7.62 16.23 -12.44
N HIS A 11 6.81 15.96 -13.48
CA HIS A 11 6.92 16.59 -14.79
C HIS A 11 6.62 18.10 -14.82
N ARG A 12 5.95 18.66 -13.80
CA ARG A 12 5.67 20.09 -13.65
C ARG A 12 6.73 20.81 -12.81
N GLY A 13 7.65 20.05 -12.21
CA GLY A 13 8.67 20.56 -11.30
C GLY A 13 8.23 20.57 -9.83
N ASP A 14 7.00 20.14 -9.54
CA ASP A 14 6.49 20.01 -8.18
C ASP A 14 7.14 18.81 -7.48
N THR A 15 7.14 18.82 -6.14
CA THR A 15 7.78 17.74 -5.37
C THR A 15 6.92 16.48 -5.40
N LEU A 16 7.37 15.46 -6.10
CA LEU A 16 6.76 14.12 -6.08
C LEU A 16 7.16 13.38 -4.81
N PHE A 17 8.46 13.34 -4.52
CA PHE A 17 9.01 12.69 -3.33
C PHE A 17 10.11 13.54 -2.71
N PHE A 18 10.08 13.66 -1.40
CA PHE A 18 11.12 14.27 -0.60
C PHE A 18 11.50 13.35 0.55
N ALA A 19 12.79 13.32 0.90
CA ALA A 19 13.27 12.78 2.16
C ALA A 19 14.42 13.63 2.66
N LYS A 20 14.34 14.05 3.93
CA LYS A 20 15.39 14.86 4.55
C LYS A 20 16.69 14.06 4.70
N ASN A 21 16.58 12.82 5.14
CA ASN A 21 17.73 11.92 5.26
C ASN A 21 17.42 10.57 4.62
N VAL A 22 18.33 10.10 3.76
CA VAL A 22 18.35 8.74 3.26
C VAL A 22 19.73 8.16 3.50
N SER A 23 19.81 7.06 4.23
CA SER A 23 21.09 6.35 4.48
C SER A 23 20.97 4.87 4.19
N SER A 24 22.02 4.27 3.62
CA SER A 24 22.05 2.84 3.33
C SER A 24 23.47 2.34 3.11
N ASN A 25 23.68 1.05 3.39
CA ASN A 25 24.84 0.31 2.97
C ASN A 25 24.58 -0.28 1.59
N ILE A 26 25.32 0.21 0.59
CA ILE A 26 25.21 -0.26 -0.80
C ILE A 26 26.27 -1.32 -1.04
N ASN A 27 25.83 -2.53 -1.38
CA ASN A 27 26.72 -3.60 -1.80
C ASN A 27 26.85 -3.55 -3.33
N ALA A 28 27.64 -2.60 -3.84
CA ALA A 28 27.81 -2.35 -5.27
C ALA A 28 29.17 -2.86 -5.78
N THR A 29 29.35 -4.16 -5.90
CA THR A 29 30.40 -4.72 -6.77
C THR A 29 29.76 -5.11 -8.10
N ASN A 30 30.05 -4.37 -9.17
CA ASN A 30 29.56 -4.58 -10.56
C ASN A 30 28.03 -4.50 -10.79
N SER A 31 27.30 -3.80 -9.90
CA SER A 31 25.83 -3.70 -9.87
C SER A 31 25.22 -2.99 -11.09
N LEU A 32 25.81 -1.88 -11.54
CA LEU A 32 25.29 -1.04 -12.63
C LEU A 32 25.24 -1.79 -13.97
N LEU A 33 26.33 -2.46 -14.35
CA LEU A 33 26.40 -3.22 -15.61
C LEU A 33 25.45 -4.43 -15.62
N ARG A 34 25.14 -4.98 -14.44
CA ARG A 34 24.29 -6.17 -14.30
C ARG A 34 22.84 -5.83 -13.97
N LYS A 35 22.48 -4.54 -13.83
CA LYS A 35 21.16 -4.06 -13.39
C LYS A 35 20.70 -4.70 -12.06
N ARG A 36 21.65 -5.02 -11.18
CA ARG A 36 21.39 -5.64 -9.87
C ARG A 36 21.75 -4.68 -8.76
N PHE A 37 20.76 -4.18 -8.04
CA PHE A 37 20.93 -3.23 -6.97
C PHE A 37 20.60 -3.89 -5.64
N SER A 38 21.54 -3.84 -4.70
CA SER A 38 21.35 -4.39 -3.36
C SER A 38 21.68 -3.32 -2.32
N PHE A 39 20.67 -3.02 -1.50
CA PHE A 39 20.72 -2.08 -0.41
C PHE A 39 20.51 -2.83 0.90
N SER A 40 21.20 -2.41 1.94
CA SER A 40 21.02 -2.94 3.28
C SER A 40 20.95 -1.82 4.30
N ASN A 41 20.18 -2.02 5.36
CA ASN A 41 19.97 -1.05 6.44
C ASN A 41 19.57 0.33 5.86
N LEU A 42 18.59 0.33 4.96
CA LEU A 42 18.09 1.56 4.34
C LEU A 42 17.20 2.28 5.37
N ILE A 43 17.57 3.51 5.70
CA ILE A 43 16.80 4.37 6.60
C ILE A 43 16.35 5.60 5.82
N ILE A 44 15.06 5.92 5.91
CA ILE A 44 14.43 7.10 5.32
C ILE A 44 13.77 7.91 6.44
N GLU A 45 14.13 9.18 6.59
CA GLU A 45 13.59 10.05 7.66
C GLU A 45 12.95 11.30 7.07
N ASP A 46 11.88 11.76 7.72
CA ASP A 46 11.12 12.97 7.38
C ASP A 46 10.78 13.00 5.88
N PHE A 47 10.03 11.99 5.43
CA PHE A 47 9.70 11.82 4.03
C PHE A 47 8.30 12.33 3.68
N TYR A 48 8.15 12.73 2.44
CA TYR A 48 6.88 13.22 1.89
C TYR A 48 6.71 12.66 0.48
N LEU A 49 5.54 12.08 0.19
CA LEU A 49 5.16 11.62 -1.14
C LEU A 49 3.84 12.30 -1.53
N MET A 50 3.83 12.99 -2.67
CA MET A 50 2.64 13.64 -3.20
C MET A 50 2.32 13.08 -4.57
N ILE A 51 1.09 12.60 -4.74
CA ILE A 51 0.56 12.16 -6.02
C ILE A 51 -0.60 13.06 -6.35
N ASN A 52 -0.52 13.75 -7.49
CA ASN A 52 -1.59 14.60 -7.99
C ASN A 52 -2.21 13.90 -9.19
N LYS A 53 -3.53 13.80 -9.20
CA LYS A 53 -4.28 13.46 -10.40
C LYS A 53 -4.52 14.75 -11.17
N GLU A 54 -4.00 14.77 -12.39
CA GLU A 54 -4.00 15.94 -13.24
C GLU A 54 -5.32 16.04 -14.03
N GLU A 55 -5.67 17.26 -14.46
CA GLU A 55 -6.85 17.50 -15.31
C GLU A 55 -6.61 17.02 -16.75
N ASP A 56 -5.39 17.26 -17.25
CA ASP A 56 -4.92 16.85 -18.58
C ASP A 56 -3.38 16.72 -18.58
N PRO A 57 -2.79 15.53 -18.85
CA PRO A 57 -3.46 14.25 -19.13
C PRO A 57 -4.22 13.76 -17.90
N LYS A 58 -5.28 12.96 -18.07
CA LYS A 58 -6.04 12.33 -16.97
C LYS A 58 -5.26 11.21 -16.25
N GLU A 59 -3.96 11.37 -16.13
CA GLU A 59 -3.01 10.49 -15.46
C GLU A 59 -2.58 11.12 -14.13
N ASN A 60 -1.92 10.35 -13.27
CA ASN A 60 -1.35 10.90 -12.04
C ASN A 60 0.14 11.22 -12.20
N SER A 61 0.65 12.16 -11.40
CA SER A 61 2.02 12.67 -11.46
C SER A 61 3.09 11.57 -11.34
N LEU A 62 2.84 10.52 -10.54
CA LEU A 62 3.73 9.37 -10.40
C LEU A 62 3.79 8.54 -11.70
N PHE A 63 2.65 8.29 -12.34
CA PHE A 63 2.60 7.53 -13.58
C PHE A 63 3.35 8.26 -14.71
N ILE A 64 3.12 9.57 -14.84
CA ILE A 64 3.82 10.42 -15.82
C ILE A 64 5.33 10.40 -15.55
N PHE A 65 5.74 10.59 -14.28
CA PHE A 65 7.14 10.50 -13.88
C PHE A 65 7.77 9.15 -14.26
N LEU A 66 7.08 8.03 -14.01
CA LEU A 66 7.58 6.69 -14.34
C LEU A 66 7.67 6.45 -15.85
N LYS A 67 6.74 7.01 -16.64
CA LYS A 67 6.78 6.97 -18.10
C LYS A 67 7.99 7.74 -18.63
N ASP A 68 8.17 8.98 -18.18
CA ASP A 68 9.32 9.82 -18.53
C ASP A 68 10.65 9.17 -18.16
N LEU A 69 10.72 8.55 -16.97
CA LEU A 69 11.91 7.83 -16.52
C LEU A 69 12.23 6.63 -17.41
N LYS A 70 11.22 5.85 -17.81
CA LYS A 70 11.39 4.71 -18.73
C LYS A 70 11.90 5.17 -20.10
N GLU A 71 11.33 6.24 -20.63
CA GLU A 71 11.73 6.82 -21.92
C GLU A 71 13.18 7.35 -21.86
N LYS A 72 13.51 8.17 -20.85
CA LYS A 72 14.86 8.73 -20.66
C LYS A 72 15.94 7.66 -20.47
N LEU A 73 15.63 6.57 -19.77
CA LEU A 73 16.57 5.48 -19.54
C LEU A 73 16.54 4.40 -20.64
N ASN A 74 15.72 4.60 -21.69
CA ASN A 74 15.49 3.64 -22.77
C ASN A 74 15.21 2.21 -22.25
N ILE A 75 14.43 2.11 -21.16
CA ILE A 75 14.09 0.84 -20.53
C ILE A 75 12.92 0.23 -21.30
N GLN A 76 13.23 -0.53 -22.35
CA GLN A 76 12.21 -1.26 -23.12
C GLN A 76 11.66 -2.48 -22.37
N ASN A 77 12.43 -3.02 -21.41
CA ASN A 77 12.01 -4.11 -20.54
C ASN A 77 12.79 -4.08 -19.22
N THR A 78 12.09 -4.31 -18.11
CA THR A 78 12.66 -4.53 -16.76
C THR A 78 13.34 -5.89 -16.63
N LYS A 79 13.36 -6.72 -17.68
CA LYS A 79 14.05 -8.01 -17.72
C LYS A 79 15.52 -7.83 -17.30
N GLY A 80 15.88 -8.48 -16.19
CA GLY A 80 17.21 -8.39 -15.58
C GLY A 80 17.41 -7.26 -14.58
N LEU A 81 16.42 -6.37 -14.35
CA LEU A 81 16.42 -5.47 -13.21
C LEU A 81 16.08 -6.25 -11.95
N ASP A 82 17.08 -6.42 -11.08
CA ASP A 82 16.93 -7.03 -9.77
C ASP A 82 17.20 -5.96 -8.71
N ILE A 83 16.21 -5.66 -7.87
CA ILE A 83 16.37 -4.76 -6.73
C ILE A 83 16.14 -5.57 -5.47
N SER A 84 17.08 -5.51 -4.52
CA SER A 84 16.92 -6.10 -3.19
C SER A 84 17.23 -5.05 -2.14
N ILE A 85 16.35 -4.94 -1.15
CA ILE A 85 16.51 -4.06 0.00
C ILE A 85 16.33 -4.92 1.24
N ASN A 86 17.34 -4.98 2.09
CA ASN A 86 17.27 -5.68 3.38
C ASN A 86 17.23 -4.64 4.50
N ASN A 87 16.34 -4.83 5.48
CA ASN A 87 16.13 -3.91 6.60
C ASN A 87 15.89 -2.47 6.14
N LEU A 88 14.71 -2.21 5.56
CA LEU A 88 14.24 -0.85 5.29
C LEU A 88 13.44 -0.35 6.48
N ARG A 89 13.80 0.83 6.99
CA ARG A 89 13.04 1.56 8.00
C ARG A 89 12.73 2.95 7.49
N ALA A 90 11.49 3.39 7.62
CA ALA A 90 11.10 4.74 7.32
C ALA A 90 10.31 5.34 8.48
N HIS A 91 10.57 6.61 8.77
CA HIS A 91 10.00 7.32 9.91
C HIS A 91 9.50 8.71 9.52
N ASN A 92 8.46 9.16 10.23
CA ASN A 92 7.89 10.50 10.10
C ASN A 92 7.50 10.86 8.66
N GLY A 93 6.85 9.91 7.99
CA GLY A 93 6.39 10.06 6.62
C GLY A 93 5.03 10.73 6.50
N ASN A 94 4.81 11.37 5.37
CA ASN A 94 3.49 11.86 4.98
C ASN A 94 3.22 11.49 3.51
N PHE A 95 1.99 11.09 3.23
CA PHE A 95 1.52 10.79 1.88
C PHE A 95 0.28 11.62 1.58
N LYS A 96 0.29 12.34 0.46
CA LYS A 96 -0.84 13.13 -0.02
C LYS A 96 -1.25 12.65 -1.41
N LEU A 97 -2.52 12.32 -1.56
CA LEU A 97 -3.16 12.11 -2.85
C LEU A 97 -4.15 13.25 -3.08
N SER A 98 -4.00 14.00 -4.17
CA SER A 98 -4.93 15.07 -4.54
C SER A 98 -5.55 14.80 -5.91
N ASP A 99 -6.82 15.18 -6.08
CA ASP A 99 -7.47 15.25 -7.39
C ASP A 99 -7.72 16.72 -7.75
N MET A 100 -6.98 17.22 -8.73
CA MET A 100 -7.09 18.63 -9.14
C MET A 100 -8.47 18.96 -9.70
N ASN A 101 -9.22 17.97 -10.22
CA ASN A 101 -10.54 18.19 -10.80
C ASN A 101 -11.64 18.42 -9.74
N SER A 102 -11.57 17.72 -8.61
CA SER A 102 -12.58 17.81 -7.54
C SER A 102 -12.12 18.67 -6.36
N GLY A 103 -10.82 18.92 -6.23
CA GLY A 103 -10.23 19.53 -5.05
C GLY A 103 -10.16 18.59 -3.84
N ASP A 104 -10.48 17.30 -4.02
CA ASP A 104 -10.41 16.32 -2.96
C ASP A 104 -8.95 16.01 -2.62
N GLU A 105 -8.66 15.98 -1.32
CA GLU A 105 -7.35 15.64 -0.80
C GLU A 105 -7.47 14.50 0.22
N ASN A 106 -6.63 13.50 0.07
CA ASN A 106 -6.47 12.43 1.03
C ASN A 106 -5.06 12.50 1.60
N LEU A 107 -4.98 12.76 2.91
CA LEU A 107 -3.73 12.86 3.63
C LEU A 107 -3.56 11.67 4.58
N ILE A 108 -2.39 11.04 4.51
CA ILE A 108 -1.94 10.01 5.43
C ILE A 108 -0.69 10.53 6.12
N GLN A 109 -0.71 10.61 7.44
CA GLN A 109 0.33 11.25 8.24
C GLN A 109 1.03 10.26 9.15
N ASN A 110 2.19 10.68 9.66
CA ASN A 110 2.98 9.93 10.63
C ASN A 110 3.23 8.48 10.18
N ILE A 111 3.54 8.31 8.90
CA ILE A 111 3.80 7.01 8.30
C ILE A 111 5.14 6.51 8.84
N GLU A 112 5.10 5.34 9.44
CA GLU A 112 6.27 4.58 9.85
C GLU A 112 6.15 3.18 9.25
N PHE A 113 7.22 2.69 8.61
CA PHE A 113 7.24 1.31 8.14
C PHE A 113 8.59 0.63 8.29
N ILE A 114 8.54 -0.67 8.47
CA ILE A 114 9.69 -1.56 8.59
C ILE A 114 9.48 -2.75 7.66
N PHE A 115 10.37 -2.90 6.69
CA PHE A 115 10.46 -4.11 5.88
C PHE A 115 11.75 -4.85 6.23
N ASN A 116 11.63 -6.15 6.53
CA ASN A 116 12.79 -7.02 6.68
C ASN A 116 13.49 -7.22 5.33
N GLU A 117 12.68 -7.39 4.28
CA GLU A 117 13.16 -7.66 2.94
C GLU A 117 12.19 -7.12 1.89
N ILE A 118 12.74 -6.55 0.82
CA ILE A 118 12.04 -6.25 -0.43
C ILE A 118 12.88 -6.83 -1.56
N LYS A 119 12.25 -7.60 -2.44
CA LYS A 119 12.85 -8.16 -3.66
C LYS A 119 11.96 -7.84 -4.84
N PHE A 120 12.48 -7.06 -5.78
CA PHE A 120 11.88 -6.85 -7.09
C PHE A 120 12.71 -7.59 -8.14
N LYS A 121 12.08 -8.47 -8.91
CA LYS A 121 12.73 -9.25 -9.97
C LYS A 121 11.73 -9.68 -11.02
N ASN A 122 12.06 -9.45 -12.30
CA ASN A 122 11.22 -9.87 -13.43
C ASN A 122 9.75 -9.43 -13.31
N ASN A 123 9.51 -8.16 -12.92
CA ASN A 123 8.17 -7.59 -12.64
C ASN A 123 7.42 -8.16 -11.43
N ASN A 124 8.09 -8.98 -10.63
CA ASN A 124 7.51 -9.53 -9.42
C ASN A 124 8.06 -8.80 -8.21
N LEU A 125 7.22 -8.58 -7.20
CA LEU A 125 7.61 -8.02 -5.92
C LEU A 125 7.37 -9.07 -4.83
N LEU A 126 8.34 -9.24 -3.94
CA LEU A 126 8.17 -9.90 -2.66
C LEU A 126 8.60 -8.90 -1.59
N ALA A 127 7.76 -8.67 -0.59
CA ALA A 127 8.08 -7.77 0.51
C ALA A 127 7.60 -8.37 1.84
N ASP A 128 8.50 -8.44 2.81
CA ASP A 128 8.19 -8.86 4.18
C ASP A 128 8.01 -7.62 5.05
N LEU A 129 6.75 -7.17 5.17
CA LEU A 129 6.37 -5.99 5.94
C LEU A 129 6.17 -6.40 7.41
N GLU A 130 7.13 -6.04 8.24
CA GLU A 130 7.11 -6.29 9.68
C GLU A 130 6.15 -5.33 10.40
N GLN A 131 6.07 -4.09 9.94
CA GLN A 131 5.24 -3.06 10.54
C GLN A 131 4.96 -1.94 9.56
N LEU A 132 3.72 -1.49 9.49
CA LEU A 132 3.29 -0.21 8.95
C LEU A 132 2.36 0.44 9.97
N LYS A 133 2.57 1.72 10.25
CA LYS A 133 1.74 2.54 11.13
C LYS A 133 1.49 3.86 10.42
N PHE A 134 0.28 4.39 10.55
CA PHE A 134 -0.06 5.71 10.03
C PHE A 134 -1.35 6.25 10.66
N LEU A 135 -1.58 7.55 10.46
CA LEU A 135 -2.81 8.24 10.81
C LEU A 135 -3.52 8.70 9.53
N ASN A 136 -4.83 8.52 9.50
CA ASN A 136 -5.71 9.05 8.48
C ASN A 136 -7.08 9.31 9.11
N ASP A 137 -7.80 10.31 8.61
CA ASP A 137 -9.10 10.72 9.15
C ASP A 137 -10.13 9.58 9.23
N LEU A 138 -10.04 8.61 8.31
CA LEU A 138 -10.93 7.45 8.27
C LEU A 138 -10.43 6.28 9.12
N LEU A 139 -9.11 6.08 9.21
CA LEU A 139 -8.52 4.91 9.85
C LEU A 139 -7.14 5.21 10.44
N ASN A 140 -6.99 4.95 11.74
CA ASN A 140 -5.70 5.01 12.42
C ASN A 140 -5.14 3.61 12.55
N VAL A 141 -4.05 3.34 11.84
CA VAL A 141 -3.40 2.03 11.84
C VAL A 141 -2.26 2.06 12.83
N GLU A 142 -2.42 1.32 13.93
CA GLU A 142 -1.37 1.14 14.94
C GLU A 142 -0.30 0.18 14.43
N THR A 143 -0.72 -0.87 13.71
CA THR A 143 0.17 -1.84 13.12
C THR A 143 -0.52 -2.58 11.97
N PHE A 144 0.13 -2.61 10.82
CA PHE A 144 -0.18 -3.51 9.71
C PHE A 144 1.06 -4.35 9.38
N LYS A 145 0.90 -5.67 9.27
CA LYS A 145 1.96 -6.64 8.94
C LYS A 145 1.46 -7.58 7.87
N SER A 146 2.32 -7.93 6.91
CA SER A 146 2.00 -8.95 5.92
C SER A 146 3.24 -9.34 5.10
N LYS A 147 3.25 -10.56 4.59
CA LYS A 147 4.08 -10.90 3.43
C LYS A 147 3.32 -10.55 2.16
N ILE A 148 3.83 -9.56 1.44
CA ILE A 148 3.22 -9.01 0.24
C ILE A 148 3.90 -9.62 -0.98
N GLU A 149 3.12 -10.17 -1.90
CA GLU A 149 3.61 -10.70 -3.17
C GLU A 149 2.86 -10.05 -4.32
N TYR A 150 3.58 -9.56 -5.32
CA TYR A 150 3.00 -9.10 -6.58
C TYR A 150 3.49 -9.99 -7.70
N PHE A 151 2.57 -10.68 -8.37
CA PHE A 151 2.83 -11.55 -9.50
C PHE A 151 1.62 -11.54 -10.44
N ASP A 152 1.84 -11.47 -11.75
CA ASP A 152 0.78 -11.52 -12.77
C ASP A 152 -0.43 -10.60 -12.48
N LYS A 153 -0.15 -9.34 -12.10
CA LYS A 153 -1.16 -8.32 -11.76
C LYS A 153 -2.02 -8.66 -10.53
N VAL A 154 -1.57 -9.56 -9.66
CA VAL A 154 -2.24 -9.88 -8.40
C VAL A 154 -1.32 -9.48 -7.25
N ILE A 155 -1.85 -8.68 -6.33
CA ILE A 155 -1.22 -8.40 -5.03
C ILE A 155 -1.79 -9.39 -4.03
N GLN A 156 -0.94 -10.21 -3.42
CA GLN A 156 -1.30 -11.14 -2.36
C GLN A 156 -0.79 -10.63 -1.02
N PHE A 157 -1.63 -10.72 -0.01
CA PHE A 157 -1.31 -10.47 1.40
C PHE A 157 -1.38 -11.80 2.12
N LYS A 158 -0.23 -12.32 2.56
CA LYS A 158 -0.15 -13.54 3.37
C LYS A 158 0.08 -13.16 4.82
N GLN A 159 -0.57 -13.88 5.73
CA GLN A 159 -0.48 -13.65 7.18
C GLN A 159 -0.73 -12.17 7.52
N LEU A 160 -1.76 -11.59 6.90
CA LEU A 160 -2.19 -10.23 7.15
C LEU A 160 -2.55 -10.11 8.63
N ASN A 161 -2.03 -9.06 9.27
CA ASN A 161 -2.42 -8.62 10.59
C ASN A 161 -2.58 -7.10 10.57
N LEU A 162 -3.81 -6.62 10.70
CA LEU A 162 -4.16 -5.21 10.82
C LEU A 162 -4.71 -4.96 12.23
N LEU A 163 -4.10 -4.03 12.94
CA LEU A 163 -4.51 -3.57 14.25
C LEU A 163 -4.74 -2.06 14.23
N THR A 164 -5.89 -1.67 14.75
CA THR A 164 -6.24 -0.29 15.09
C THR A 164 -6.56 -0.24 16.59
N SER A 165 -6.91 0.94 17.11
CA SER A 165 -7.32 1.09 18.50
C SER A 165 -8.62 0.34 18.83
N GLU A 166 -9.45 0.04 17.83
CA GLU A 166 -10.78 -0.53 18.04
C GLU A 166 -11.01 -1.87 17.32
N SER A 167 -10.20 -2.17 16.31
CA SER A 167 -10.36 -3.32 15.42
C SER A 167 -9.09 -4.15 15.25
N HIS A 168 -9.28 -5.41 14.92
CA HIS A 168 -8.20 -6.35 14.66
C HIS A 168 -8.62 -7.34 13.56
N ILE A 169 -7.84 -7.41 12.49
CA ILE A 169 -8.10 -8.28 11.34
C ILE A 169 -6.88 -9.16 11.09
N LEU A 170 -7.09 -10.48 11.09
CA LEU A 170 -6.12 -11.48 10.67
C LEU A 170 -6.65 -12.23 9.45
N GLY A 171 -5.74 -12.60 8.55
CA GLY A 171 -6.09 -13.50 7.45
C GLY A 171 -5.14 -13.50 6.28
N ASN A 172 -5.70 -13.78 5.10
CA ASN A 172 -5.02 -13.66 3.83
C ASN A 172 -5.93 -12.95 2.83
N GLY A 173 -5.33 -12.27 1.87
CA GLY A 173 -6.04 -11.52 0.85
C GLY A 173 -5.35 -11.55 -0.49
N ALA A 174 -6.11 -11.34 -1.55
CA ALA A 174 -5.61 -11.08 -2.87
C ALA A 174 -6.42 -9.96 -3.52
N ILE A 175 -5.72 -9.09 -4.23
CA ILE A 175 -6.29 -8.02 -5.06
C ILE A 175 -5.78 -8.24 -6.48
N GLY A 176 -6.68 -8.65 -7.38
CA GLY A 176 -6.41 -8.73 -8.81
C GLY A 176 -6.64 -7.38 -9.48
N LEU A 177 -5.72 -6.98 -10.37
CA LEU A 177 -5.76 -5.73 -11.13
C LEU A 177 -6.11 -6.05 -12.60
N THR A 178 -7.34 -5.78 -13.04
CA THR A 178 -7.74 -6.05 -14.43
C THR A 178 -7.42 -4.90 -15.37
N GLU A 179 -7.65 -3.67 -14.93
CA GLU A 179 -7.37 -2.42 -15.66
C GLU A 179 -6.77 -1.39 -14.69
N PHE A 180 -5.77 -0.64 -15.14
CA PHE A 180 -5.30 0.54 -14.42
C PHE A 180 -6.05 1.74 -15.00
N ASP A 181 -7.13 2.17 -14.35
CA ASP A 181 -7.53 3.57 -14.49
C ASP A 181 -6.56 4.46 -13.68
N SER A 182 -6.60 5.78 -13.88
CA SER A 182 -5.59 6.69 -13.30
C SER A 182 -5.57 6.77 -11.77
N ILE A 183 -6.53 6.11 -11.10
CA ILE A 183 -6.68 6.04 -9.63
C ILE A 183 -6.60 4.58 -9.14
N GLY A 184 -6.65 3.60 -10.03
CA GLY A 184 -6.46 2.18 -9.76
C GLY A 184 -7.58 1.49 -8.97
N LEU A 185 -8.78 2.08 -8.89
CA LEU A 185 -9.88 1.52 -8.09
C LEU A 185 -10.94 0.81 -8.94
N LYS A 186 -11.14 1.20 -10.20
CA LYS A 186 -12.01 0.43 -11.11
C LYS A 186 -11.25 -0.80 -11.60
N GLY A 187 -11.92 -1.95 -11.61
CA GLY A 187 -11.30 -3.22 -12.02
C GLY A 187 -10.49 -3.93 -10.94
N LEU A 188 -10.69 -3.56 -9.66
CA LEU A 188 -10.16 -4.34 -8.54
C LEU A 188 -11.04 -5.56 -8.25
N ASN A 189 -10.44 -6.75 -8.31
CA ASN A 189 -11.06 -7.97 -7.82
C ASN A 189 -10.47 -8.32 -6.45
N LEU A 190 -11.29 -8.34 -5.42
CA LEU A 190 -10.94 -8.66 -4.06
C LEU A 190 -11.24 -10.15 -3.80
N ASN A 191 -10.35 -10.83 -3.09
CA ASN A 191 -10.59 -12.17 -2.56
C ASN A 191 -9.88 -12.30 -1.22
N PHE A 192 -10.65 -12.31 -0.14
CA PHE A 192 -10.12 -12.33 1.22
C PHE A 192 -10.70 -13.50 2.01
N ASN A 193 -9.83 -14.10 2.81
CA ASN A 193 -10.17 -15.08 3.81
C ASN A 193 -9.61 -14.60 5.16
N LEU A 194 -10.48 -13.98 5.94
CA LEU A 194 -10.18 -13.40 7.23
C LEU A 194 -10.58 -14.41 8.32
N ASN A 195 -9.60 -14.99 8.98
CA ASN A 195 -9.81 -16.01 10.01
C ASN A 195 -10.14 -15.40 11.37
N GLN A 196 -9.78 -14.14 11.58
CA GLN A 196 -10.20 -13.36 12.74
C GLN A 196 -10.51 -11.94 12.30
N VAL A 197 -11.73 -11.49 12.57
CA VAL A 197 -12.20 -10.14 12.32
C VAL A 197 -12.79 -9.67 13.63
N LYS A 198 -12.30 -8.57 14.15
CA LYS A 198 -12.97 -7.75 15.16
C LYS A 198 -13.07 -6.38 14.56
N VAL A 199 -14.29 -5.90 14.29
CA VAL A 199 -14.48 -4.56 13.75
C VAL A 199 -15.45 -3.76 14.60
N SER A 200 -15.01 -2.55 14.95
CA SER A 200 -15.78 -1.55 15.68
C SER A 200 -16.81 -0.85 14.79
N ASP A 201 -17.97 -0.56 15.36
CA ASP A 201 -19.03 0.21 14.72
C ASP A 201 -18.62 1.66 14.46
N ASN A 202 -17.86 2.28 15.37
CA ASN A 202 -17.30 3.61 15.18
C ASN A 202 -16.37 3.70 13.97
N GLU A 203 -15.56 2.67 13.71
CA GLU A 203 -14.68 2.63 12.54
C GLU A 203 -15.45 2.40 11.25
N ILE A 204 -16.41 1.46 11.24
CA ILE A 204 -17.27 1.25 10.08
C ILE A 204 -18.07 2.52 9.79
N SER A 205 -18.58 3.19 10.82
CA SER A 205 -19.37 4.42 10.68
C SER A 205 -18.55 5.55 10.08
N ARG A 206 -17.29 5.71 10.48
CA ARG A 206 -16.34 6.66 9.88
C ARG A 206 -16.06 6.34 8.42
N ILE A 207 -15.76 5.08 8.10
CA ILE A 207 -15.44 4.64 6.73
C ILE A 207 -16.63 4.80 5.79
N LEU A 208 -17.84 4.43 6.24
CA LEU A 208 -19.06 4.53 5.45
C LEU A 208 -19.70 5.91 5.48
N ASN A 209 -19.15 6.84 6.27
CA ASN A 209 -19.72 8.15 6.55
C ASN A 209 -21.22 8.07 6.91
N LYS A 210 -21.57 7.09 7.77
CA LYS A 210 -22.95 6.81 8.17
C LYS A 210 -22.95 6.31 9.60
N SER A 211 -23.83 6.85 10.44
CA SER A 211 -24.02 6.33 11.80
C SER A 211 -24.60 4.93 11.74
N ILE A 212 -23.86 3.96 12.28
CA ILE A 212 -24.29 2.58 12.43
C ILE A 212 -23.98 2.18 13.87
N GLU A 213 -24.96 1.64 14.57
CA GLU A 213 -24.80 1.19 15.95
C GLU A 213 -24.96 -0.33 15.98
N PHE A 214 -23.88 -1.03 16.32
CA PHE A 214 -23.91 -2.47 16.57
C PHE A 214 -22.76 -2.84 17.51
N SER A 215 -22.97 -3.81 18.40
CA SER A 215 -21.88 -4.39 19.16
C SER A 215 -20.77 -4.92 18.22
N PRO A 216 -19.47 -4.78 18.54
CA PRO A 216 -18.40 -5.16 17.62
C PRO A 216 -18.58 -6.55 17.02
N LEU A 217 -18.40 -6.66 15.70
CA LEU A 217 -18.52 -7.94 14.98
C LEU A 217 -17.23 -8.72 15.16
N ILE A 218 -17.34 -9.95 15.66
CA ILE A 218 -16.22 -10.85 15.95
C ILE A 218 -16.41 -12.16 15.20
N GLY A 219 -15.39 -12.62 14.47
CA GLY A 219 -15.37 -13.98 13.95
C GLY A 219 -14.58 -14.14 12.67
N ASN A 220 -15.10 -14.89 11.70
CA ASN A 220 -14.44 -15.16 10.43
C ASN A 220 -15.28 -14.68 9.24
N LEU A 221 -14.59 -14.28 8.16
CA LEU A 221 -15.21 -13.74 6.96
C LEU A 221 -14.43 -14.13 5.71
N LYS A 222 -15.12 -14.71 4.73
CA LYS A 222 -14.60 -14.95 3.39
C LYS A 222 -15.46 -14.26 2.36
N PHE A 223 -14.86 -13.31 1.63
CA PHE A 223 -15.55 -12.57 0.59
C PHE A 223 -14.71 -12.49 -0.69
N ASN A 224 -15.40 -12.35 -1.81
CA ASN A 224 -14.78 -12.03 -3.09
C ASN A 224 -15.64 -11.03 -3.87
N GLY A 225 -15.13 -10.50 -4.97
CA GLY A 225 -15.89 -9.62 -5.86
C GLY A 225 -15.15 -8.33 -6.18
N ASN A 226 -15.87 -7.24 -6.39
CA ASN A 226 -15.28 -5.92 -6.59
C ASN A 226 -15.87 -4.93 -5.57
N ILE A 227 -15.34 -3.71 -5.49
CA ILE A 227 -15.77 -2.70 -4.51
C ILE A 227 -17.29 -2.41 -4.56
N ASN A 228 -17.92 -2.58 -5.74
CA ASN A 228 -19.34 -2.30 -5.95
C ASN A 228 -20.24 -3.55 -5.85
N ASP A 229 -19.66 -4.76 -5.88
CA ASP A 229 -20.37 -6.04 -5.84
C ASP A 229 -19.51 -7.05 -5.07
N ILE A 230 -19.59 -6.98 -3.75
CA ILE A 230 -18.92 -7.90 -2.82
C ILE A 230 -19.87 -9.07 -2.54
N LYS A 231 -19.40 -10.28 -2.80
CA LYS A 231 -20.09 -11.54 -2.48
C LYS A 231 -19.42 -12.19 -1.29
N ILE A 232 -20.19 -12.36 -0.23
CA ILE A 232 -19.77 -13.10 0.96
C ILE A 232 -20.07 -14.57 0.73
N SER A 233 -19.04 -15.42 0.84
CA SER A 233 -19.16 -16.86 0.60
C SER A 233 -19.29 -17.66 1.90
N ASN A 234 -18.57 -17.25 2.95
CA ASN A 234 -18.63 -17.86 4.27
C ASN A 234 -18.47 -16.77 5.32
N PHE A 235 -19.31 -16.79 6.35
CA PHE A 235 -19.13 -15.93 7.51
C PHE A 235 -19.68 -16.59 8.77
N GLU A 236 -18.98 -16.34 9.87
CA GLU A 236 -19.40 -16.63 11.23
C GLU A 236 -19.05 -15.38 12.01
N LEU A 237 -20.04 -14.50 12.20
CA LEU A 237 -19.87 -13.20 12.83
C LEU A 237 -20.82 -13.12 14.02
N GLU A 238 -20.25 -12.86 15.19
CA GLU A 238 -20.96 -12.74 16.44
C GLU A 238 -20.82 -11.31 16.97
N SER A 239 -21.90 -10.80 17.54
CA SER A 239 -21.93 -9.61 18.37
C SER A 239 -22.84 -9.88 19.56
N LYS A 240 -22.86 -9.00 20.58
CA LYS A 240 -23.76 -9.19 21.73
C LYS A 240 -25.23 -9.24 21.33
N ASP A 241 -25.60 -8.59 20.24
CA ASP A 241 -26.98 -8.38 19.82
C ASP A 241 -27.37 -9.20 18.58
N LEU A 242 -26.40 -9.85 17.93
CA LEU A 242 -26.58 -10.46 16.61
C LEU A 242 -25.61 -11.64 16.42
N LEU A 243 -26.16 -12.83 16.11
CA LEU A 243 -25.40 -13.96 15.59
C LEU A 243 -25.71 -14.13 14.11
N LEU A 244 -24.70 -13.97 13.26
CA LEU A 244 -24.79 -14.06 11.81
C LEU A 244 -23.92 -15.21 11.33
N ASN A 245 -24.54 -16.31 10.91
CA ASN A 245 -23.84 -17.48 10.38
C ASN A 245 -24.41 -17.90 9.03
N ALA A 246 -23.57 -18.00 8.00
CA ALA A 246 -23.91 -18.72 6.77
C ALA A 246 -22.68 -19.40 6.18
N LYS A 247 -22.90 -20.62 5.67
CA LYS A 247 -21.91 -21.41 4.94
C LYS A 247 -22.43 -21.63 3.52
N GLY A 248 -21.68 -21.18 2.53
CA GLY A 248 -21.96 -21.30 1.09
C GLY A 248 -20.94 -22.17 0.37
#